data_AF-A0A7X0JTL5-F1
#
_entry.id   AF-A0A7X0JTL5-F1
#
_cell.length_a   1.000
_cell.length_b   1.000
_cell.length_c   1.000
_cell.angle_alpha   90.00
_cell.angle_beta   90.00
_cell.angle_gamma   90.00
#
_symmetry.space_group_name_H-M   'P 1'
#
loop_
_entity.id
_entity.type
_entity.pdbx_description
1 polymer ?
#
loop_
_entity_poly.entity_id
_entity_poly.type
_entity_poly.pdbx_seq_one_letter_code
_entity_poly.pdbx_strand_id
1 'polypeptide(L)'
;MSRRKEIDKEEFDLIYLYKVMRSLFSRKNDISSMEELDETVGELKKFSILTKREVRKFLKKHRKKLLLIDRESLDLRHQKLYREDLGEEEYLDSIRRQYWFGYPGLIRIAMEIEFGKAYEDFADKRDGN
;
A
#
# COMPACT_ATOMS: atom_id res chain seq x y z
N MET A 1 24.96 13.94 17.55
CA MET A 1 23.61 13.87 16.97
C MET A 1 22.77 12.91 17.80
N SER A 2 21.44 13.01 17.81
CA SER A 2 20.61 12.01 18.52
C SER A 2 20.60 10.70 17.73
N ARG A 3 20.81 9.55 18.39
CA ARG A 3 20.74 8.19 17.83
C ARG A 3 19.51 7.96 16.94
N ARG A 4 18.39 8.63 17.23
CA ARG A 4 17.16 8.57 16.42
C ARG A 4 17.30 9.21 15.04
N LYS A 5 18.10 10.28 14.91
CA LYS A 5 18.36 10.92 13.61
C LYS A 5 19.24 10.08 12.70
N GLU A 6 20.10 9.24 13.28
CA GLU A 6 20.94 8.28 12.53
C GLU A 6 20.08 7.15 11.97
N ILE A 7 19.25 6.52 12.82
CA ILE A 7 18.31 5.48 12.40
C ILE A 7 17.35 5.97 11.32
N ASP A 8 16.89 7.22 11.40
CA ASP A 8 15.99 7.82 10.41
C ASP A 8 16.61 7.92 9.00
N LYS A 9 17.94 7.94 8.89
CA LYS A 9 18.66 8.00 7.61
C LYS A 9 19.02 6.63 7.05
N GLU A 10 18.90 5.56 7.84
CA GLU A 10 19.14 4.21 7.36
C GLU A 10 18.13 3.86 6.26
N GLU A 11 18.59 3.10 5.27
CA GLU A 11 17.72 2.49 4.28
C GLU A 11 16.69 1.60 4.99
N PHE A 12 15.45 1.59 4.50
CA PHE A 12 14.45 0.67 5.02
C PHE A 12 14.50 -0.67 4.29
N ASP A 13 14.12 -1.71 5.02
CA ASP A 13 13.92 -3.06 4.52
C ASP A 13 12.44 -3.45 4.60
N LEU A 14 12.12 -4.63 4.04
CA LEU A 14 10.78 -5.21 4.06
C LEU A 14 10.21 -5.30 5.49
N ILE A 15 11.02 -5.72 6.45
CA ILE A 15 10.59 -5.88 7.85
C ILE A 15 10.21 -4.54 8.47
N TYR A 16 10.96 -3.48 8.16
CA TYR A 16 10.62 -2.13 8.59
C TYR A 16 9.35 -1.62 7.92
N LEU A 17 9.21 -1.81 6.60
CA LEU A 17 7.99 -1.43 5.87
C LEU A 17 6.76 -2.11 6.47
N TYR A 18 6.81 -3.42 6.69
CA TYR A 18 5.75 -4.18 7.34
C TYR A 18 5.36 -3.60 8.72
N LYS A 19 6.36 -3.29 9.57
CA LYS A 19 6.14 -2.66 10.87
C LYS A 19 5.47 -1.28 10.75
N VAL A 20 5.87 -0.48 9.76
CA VAL A 20 5.24 0.82 9.50
C VAL A 20 3.79 0.63 9.06
N MET A 21 3.51 -0.28 8.14
CA MET A 21 2.15 -0.57 7.68
C MET A 21 1.24 -1.00 8.83
N ARG A 22 1.67 -1.98 9.63
CA ARG A 22 0.97 -2.43 10.85
C ARG A 22 0.73 -1.32 11.87
N SER A 23 1.59 -0.32 11.92
CA SER A 23 1.45 0.81 12.85
C SER A 23 0.47 1.89 12.35
N LEU A 24 0.23 1.96 11.04
CA LEU A 24 -0.58 3.00 10.41
C LEU A 24 -1.98 2.51 10.03
N PHE A 25 -2.12 1.24 9.64
CA PHE A 25 -3.33 0.63 9.10
C PHE A 25 -3.83 -0.51 9.99
N SER A 26 -5.03 -1.01 9.69
CA SER A 26 -5.65 -2.07 10.49
C SER A 26 -4.98 -3.41 10.21
N ARG A 27 -5.00 -4.32 11.19
CA ARG A 27 -4.63 -5.74 10.98
C ARG A 27 -5.49 -6.40 9.90
N LYS A 28 -6.67 -5.86 9.61
CA LYS A 28 -7.53 -6.34 8.52
C LYS A 28 -6.92 -6.13 7.13
N ASN A 29 -6.01 -5.17 6.95
CA ASN A 29 -5.30 -4.95 5.69
C ASN A 29 -4.05 -5.86 5.56
N ASP A 30 -3.76 -6.69 6.56
CA ASP A 30 -2.64 -7.64 6.60
C ASP A 30 -3.04 -8.99 5.99
N ILE A 31 -3.42 -8.96 4.71
CA ILE A 31 -4.00 -10.09 3.96
C ILE A 31 -3.10 -10.57 2.81
N SER A 32 -2.10 -9.79 2.45
CA SER A 32 -1.15 -10.10 1.38
C SER A 32 0.06 -10.86 1.92
N SER A 33 0.69 -11.63 1.06
CA SER A 33 1.96 -12.30 1.36
C SER A 33 3.09 -11.30 1.57
N MET A 34 4.17 -11.76 2.24
CA MET A 34 5.39 -10.95 2.39
C MET A 34 6.10 -10.71 1.04
N GLU A 35 5.93 -11.61 0.07
CA GLU A 35 6.50 -11.49 -1.28
C GLU A 35 5.82 -10.34 -2.04
N GLU A 36 4.49 -10.29 -2.04
CA GLU A 36 3.73 -9.17 -2.64
C GLU A 36 4.08 -7.82 -1.98
N LEU A 37 4.35 -7.82 -0.67
CA LEU A 37 4.82 -6.61 0.00
C LEU A 37 6.24 -6.22 -0.41
N ASP A 38 7.13 -7.18 -0.65
CA ASP A 38 8.51 -6.93 -1.07
C ASP A 38 8.60 -6.30 -2.46
N GLU A 39 7.69 -6.64 -3.39
CA GLU A 39 7.59 -5.94 -4.67
C GLU A 39 7.48 -4.43 -4.48
N THR A 40 6.63 -4.00 -3.53
CA THR A 40 6.43 -2.57 -3.25
C THR A 40 7.64 -1.90 -2.62
N VAL A 41 8.55 -2.65 -1.97
CA VAL A 41 9.85 -2.11 -1.52
C VAL A 41 10.66 -1.66 -2.73
N GLY A 42 10.73 -2.51 -3.76
CA GLY A 42 11.41 -2.18 -5.01
C GLY A 42 10.79 -0.97 -5.72
N GLU A 43 9.46 -0.89 -5.75
CA GLU A 43 8.73 0.24 -6.32
C GLU A 43 9.03 1.54 -5.57
N LEU A 44 8.89 1.55 -4.24
CA LEU A 44 9.20 2.72 -3.41
C LEU A 44 10.63 3.23 -3.65
N LYS A 45 11.60 2.32 -3.73
CA LYS A 45 13.00 2.66 -3.97
C LYS A 45 13.23 3.26 -5.36
N LYS A 46 12.57 2.74 -6.40
CA LYS A 46 12.63 3.33 -7.76
C LYS A 46 12.12 4.77 -7.79
N PHE A 47 11.18 5.12 -6.92
CA PHE A 47 10.66 6.48 -6.76
C PHE A 47 11.40 7.30 -5.69
N SER A 48 12.65 6.95 -5.39
CA SER A 48 13.53 7.67 -4.45
C SER A 48 13.02 7.77 -3.01
N ILE A 49 12.12 6.87 -2.60
CA ILE A 49 11.80 6.66 -1.19
C ILE A 49 12.75 5.56 -0.71
N LEU A 50 13.81 5.94 0.00
CA LEU A 50 14.93 5.02 0.32
C LEU A 50 15.07 4.79 1.83
N THR A 51 14.82 5.81 2.63
CA THR A 51 15.13 5.79 4.06
C THR A 51 13.92 5.50 4.94
N LYS A 52 14.18 5.02 6.16
CA LYS A 52 13.17 4.80 7.21
C LYS A 52 12.34 6.05 7.50
N ARG A 53 12.93 7.24 7.40
CA ARG A 53 12.22 8.52 7.58
C ARG A 53 11.31 8.84 6.40
N GLU A 54 11.80 8.65 5.18
CA GLU A 54 11.06 8.96 3.95
C GLU A 54 9.81 8.09 3.84
N VAL A 55 9.95 6.76 3.94
CA VAL A 55 8.80 5.84 3.82
C VAL A 55 7.73 6.12 4.87
N ARG A 56 8.15 6.41 6.11
CA ARG A 56 7.24 6.75 7.21
C ARG A 56 6.51 8.07 6.95
N LYS A 57 7.21 9.09 6.42
CA LYS A 57 6.62 10.39 6.09
C LYS A 57 5.65 10.26 4.92
N PHE A 58 6.05 9.55 3.89
CA PHE A 58 5.25 9.26 2.70
C PHE A 58 3.92 8.60 3.09
N LEU A 59 3.97 7.48 3.82
CA LEU A 59 2.74 6.78 4.23
C LEU A 59 1.88 7.62 5.19
N LYS A 60 2.51 8.38 6.10
CA LYS A 60 1.76 9.29 6.99
C LYS A 60 1.08 10.44 6.24
N LYS A 61 1.69 10.96 5.17
CA LYS A 61 1.13 12.02 4.32
C LYS A 61 -0.21 11.57 3.72
N HIS A 62 -0.25 10.33 3.22
CA HIS A 62 -1.42 9.80 2.51
C HIS A 62 -2.41 9.03 3.37
N ARG A 63 -2.04 8.68 4.61
CA ARG A 63 -2.85 7.84 5.52
C ARG A 63 -4.33 8.20 5.56
N LYS A 64 -4.67 9.48 5.74
CA LYS A 64 -6.08 9.89 5.86
C LYS A 64 -6.88 9.61 4.59
N LYS A 65 -6.28 9.89 3.42
CA LYS A 65 -6.90 9.65 2.11
C LYS A 65 -7.00 8.16 1.83
N LEU A 66 -5.94 7.39 2.14
CA LEU A 66 -5.96 5.92 2.03
C LEU A 66 -7.05 5.28 2.89
N LEU A 67 -7.23 5.73 4.13
CA LEU A 67 -8.29 5.22 5.00
C LEU A 67 -9.69 5.61 4.53
N LEU A 68 -9.83 6.70 3.76
CA LEU A 68 -11.10 7.06 3.13
C LEU A 68 -11.36 6.09 1.97
N ILE A 69 -10.41 5.93 1.05
CA ILE A 69 -10.50 5.04 -0.11
C ILE A 69 -10.76 3.59 0.32
N ASP A 70 -10.04 3.10 1.32
CA ASP A 70 -10.21 1.73 1.85
C ASP A 70 -11.57 1.50 2.54
N ARG A 71 -12.29 2.57 2.88
CA ARG A 71 -13.64 2.52 3.48
C ARG A 71 -14.74 2.92 2.51
N GLU A 72 -14.41 3.47 1.35
CA GLU A 72 -15.42 3.88 0.37
C GLU A 72 -16.16 2.63 -0.11
N SER A 73 -17.48 2.70 -0.15
CA SER A 73 -18.29 1.62 -0.70
C SER A 73 -17.94 1.44 -2.17
N LEU A 74 -17.49 0.25 -2.56
CA LEU A 74 -17.33 -0.08 -3.99
C LEU A 74 -18.65 0.19 -4.72
N ASP A 75 -18.56 0.82 -5.89
CA ASP A 75 -19.73 0.90 -6.77
C ASP A 75 -20.08 -0.49 -7.33
N LEU A 76 -21.27 -0.61 -7.92
CA LEU A 76 -21.79 -1.89 -8.43
C LEU A 76 -20.89 -2.54 -9.50
N ARG A 77 -20.10 -1.75 -10.25
CA ARG A 77 -19.18 -2.29 -11.27
C ARG A 77 -17.96 -2.93 -10.60
N HIS A 78 -17.36 -2.24 -9.64
CA HIS A 78 -16.22 -2.78 -8.90
C HIS A 78 -16.65 -3.98 -8.04
N GLN A 79 -17.83 -3.93 -7.42
CA GLN A 79 -18.38 -5.07 -6.68
C GLN A 79 -18.47 -6.35 -7.53
N LYS A 80 -18.92 -6.22 -8.79
CA LYS A 80 -19.01 -7.35 -9.72
C LYS A 80 -17.63 -7.89 -10.09
N LEU A 81 -16.68 -7.00 -10.40
CA LEU A 81 -15.30 -7.37 -10.75
C LEU A 81 -14.60 -8.10 -9.58
N TYR A 82 -14.64 -7.54 -8.37
CA TYR A 82 -14.04 -8.17 -7.20
C TYR A 82 -14.68 -9.50 -6.83
N ARG A 83 -15.99 -9.65 -7.04
CA ARG A 83 -16.69 -10.93 -6.82
C ARG A 83 -16.23 -12.00 -7.81
N GLU A 84 -15.94 -11.61 -9.06
CA GLU A 84 -15.42 -12.50 -10.11
C GLU A 84 -13.94 -12.87 -9.84
N ASP A 85 -13.12 -11.92 -9.38
CA ASP A 85 -11.68 -12.12 -9.16
C ASP A 85 -11.33 -12.81 -7.83
N LEU A 86 -12.01 -12.46 -6.74
CA LEU A 86 -11.72 -13.00 -5.39
C LEU A 86 -12.55 -14.25 -5.05
N GLY A 87 -13.71 -14.42 -5.69
CA GLY A 87 -14.72 -15.39 -5.25
C GLY A 87 -15.70 -14.81 -4.20
N GLU A 88 -16.85 -15.46 -4.07
CA GLU A 88 -17.99 -14.91 -3.29
C GLU A 88 -17.73 -14.88 -1.78
N GLU A 89 -16.96 -15.82 -1.23
CA GLU A 89 -16.66 -15.86 0.21
C GLU A 89 -15.71 -14.74 0.65
N GLU A 90 -14.55 -14.59 -0.01
CA GLU A 90 -13.61 -13.47 0.22
C GLU A 90 -14.26 -12.10 -0.02
N TYR A 91 -15.10 -11.98 -1.06
CA TYR A 91 -15.84 -10.75 -1.34
C TYR A 91 -16.78 -10.36 -0.19
N LEU A 92 -17.58 -11.30 0.31
CA LEU A 92 -18.50 -11.06 1.42
C LEU A 92 -17.76 -10.76 2.74
N ASP A 93 -16.62 -11.40 3.00
CA ASP A 93 -15.80 -11.07 4.18
C ASP A 93 -15.20 -9.66 4.08
N SER A 94 -14.76 -9.23 2.89
CA SER A 94 -14.20 -7.90 2.63
C SER A 94 -15.26 -6.79 2.80
N ILE A 95 -16.47 -6.99 2.24
CA ILE A 95 -17.65 -6.13 2.47
C ILE A 95 -17.94 -6.01 3.98
N ARG A 96 -18.03 -7.15 4.67
CA ARG A 96 -18.38 -7.21 6.10
C ARG A 96 -17.33 -6.51 6.96
N ARG A 97 -16.05 -6.59 6.59
CA ARG A 97 -14.94 -6.08 7.39
C ARG A 97 -14.51 -4.66 7.00
N GLN A 98 -15.05 -4.12 5.92
CA GLN A 98 -14.80 -2.77 5.39
C GLN A 98 -13.30 -2.50 5.15
N TYR A 99 -12.66 -3.40 4.43
CA TYR A 99 -11.35 -3.17 3.83
C TYR A 99 -11.38 -3.70 2.40
N TRP A 100 -10.73 -2.98 1.50
CA TRP A 100 -10.65 -3.35 0.08
C TRP A 100 -9.22 -3.68 -0.33
N PHE A 101 -8.25 -3.12 0.37
CA PHE A 101 -6.86 -3.22 -0.04
C PHE A 101 -5.98 -3.83 1.05
N GLY A 102 -5.16 -4.81 0.64
CA GLY A 102 -4.00 -5.23 1.41
C GLY A 102 -2.93 -4.14 1.46
N TYR A 103 -1.91 -4.33 2.30
CA TYR A 103 -0.79 -3.38 2.40
C TYR A 103 -0.15 -3.01 1.06
N PRO A 104 0.12 -3.94 0.12
CA PRO A 104 0.66 -3.58 -1.19
C PRO A 104 -0.26 -2.61 -1.94
N GLY A 105 -1.57 -2.91 -2.02
CA GLY A 105 -2.55 -2.05 -2.69
C GLY A 105 -2.60 -0.63 -2.10
N LEU A 106 -2.59 -0.52 -0.77
CA LEU A 106 -2.55 0.80 -0.10
C LEU A 106 -1.28 1.59 -0.44
N ILE A 107 -0.14 0.92 -0.59
CA ILE A 107 1.12 1.56 -1.01
C ILE A 107 0.99 2.04 -2.46
N ARG A 108 0.50 1.19 -3.37
CA ARG A 108 0.35 1.53 -4.80
C ARG A 108 -0.61 2.70 -5.00
N ILE A 109 -1.75 2.74 -4.31
CA ILE A 109 -2.66 3.89 -4.29
C ILE A 109 -1.94 5.16 -3.79
N ALA A 110 -1.09 5.05 -2.75
CA ALA A 110 -0.32 6.20 -2.29
C ALA A 110 0.70 6.69 -3.33
N MET A 111 1.29 5.76 -4.10
CA MET A 111 2.22 6.07 -5.18
C MET A 111 1.51 6.77 -6.34
N GLU A 112 0.33 6.29 -6.73
CA GLU A 112 -0.53 6.97 -7.72
C GLU A 112 -0.89 8.39 -7.29
N ILE A 113 -1.24 8.59 -6.01
CA ILE A 113 -1.58 9.92 -5.49
C ILE A 113 -0.36 10.86 -5.48
N GLU A 114 0.83 10.35 -5.15
CA GLU A 114 2.05 11.18 -5.05
C GLU A 114 2.69 11.49 -6.40
N PHE A 115 2.75 10.49 -7.28
CA PHE A 115 3.54 10.53 -8.51
C PHE A 115 2.69 10.55 -9.79
N GLY A 116 1.39 10.27 -9.69
CA GLY A 116 0.44 10.35 -10.80
C GLY A 116 0.88 9.54 -12.02
N LYS A 117 0.89 10.18 -13.19
CA LYS A 117 1.25 9.58 -14.49
C LYS A 117 2.58 8.83 -14.44
N ALA A 118 3.58 9.33 -13.70
CA ALA A 118 4.88 8.68 -13.63
C ALA A 118 4.82 7.29 -12.98
N TYR A 119 3.93 7.10 -11.99
CA TYR A 119 3.70 5.79 -11.39
C TYR A 119 2.80 4.91 -12.25
N GLU A 120 1.79 5.49 -12.90
CA GLU A 120 0.95 4.78 -13.88
C GLU A 120 1.79 4.19 -15.02
N ASP A 121 2.64 4.99 -15.66
CA ASP A 121 3.52 4.54 -16.75
C ASP A 121 4.53 3.47 -16.29
N PHE A 122 4.90 3.49 -15.00
CA PHE A 122 5.75 2.47 -14.40
C PHE A 122 4.98 1.17 -14.14
N ALA A 123 3.75 1.27 -13.64
CA ALA A 123 2.88 0.13 -13.37
C ALA A 123 2.50 -0.59 -14.68
N ASP A 124 2.14 0.15 -15.73
CA ASP A 124 1.83 -0.41 -17.05
C ASP A 124 3.00 -1.25 -17.59
N LYS A 125 4.22 -0.72 -17.50
CA LYS A 125 5.44 -1.44 -17.92
C LYS A 125 5.75 -2.66 -17.07
N ARG A 126 5.43 -2.63 -15.77
CA ARG A 126 5.61 -3.77 -14.86
C ARG A 126 4.62 -4.88 -15.20
N ASP A 127 3.38 -4.51 -15.48
CA ASP A 127 2.27 -5.44 -15.68
C ASP A 127 2.17 -5.94 -17.13
N GLY A 128 2.93 -5.33 -18.05
CA GLY A 128 3.02 -5.75 -19.45
C GLY A 128 1.90 -5.20 -20.34
N ASN A 129 1.34 -4.05 -19.98
CA ASN A 129 0.31 -3.34 -20.73
C ASN A 129 0.88 -2.38 -21.78
#